data_AF-A0A1Y1N8K0-F1
#
_entry.id   AF-A0A1Y1N8K0-F1
#
_cell.length_a   1.000
_cell.length_b   1.000
_cell.length_c   1.000
_cell.angle_alpha   90.00
_cell.angle_beta   90.00
_cell.angle_gamma   90.00
#
_symmetry.space_group_name_H-M   'P 1'
#
loop_
_entity.id
_entity.type
_entity.pdbx_description
1 polymer ?
#
loop_
_entity_poly.entity_id
_entity_poly.type
_entity_poly.pdbx_seq_one_letter_code
_entity_poly.pdbx_strand_id
1 'polypeptide(L)'
;MPFTREGVTPDIIINPHAIPSRMTIAHLIECLLSKVSTLEGMEGDATPFTDVTVDSVSELLRKHGYQSRGFEIMYNGHTGKKLRAQVFFGPTYYQRLRHMVDDKIHARA
;
A
#
# COMPACT_ATOMS: atom_id res chain seq x y z
N MET A 1 -13.78 -6.83 5.08
CA MET A 1 -12.53 -6.04 4.92
C MET A 1 -12.73 -4.65 5.52
N PRO A 2 -11.71 -3.98 6.06
CA PRO A 2 -11.80 -2.56 6.38
C PRO A 2 -12.01 -1.76 5.09
N PHE A 3 -12.67 -0.61 5.18
CA PHE A 3 -12.94 0.27 4.03
C PHE A 3 -12.55 1.71 4.34
N THR A 4 -12.13 2.46 3.33
CA THR A 4 -11.79 3.89 3.44
C THR A 4 -13.05 4.76 3.47
N ARG A 5 -12.90 6.07 3.70
CA ARG A 5 -14.01 7.03 3.61
C ARG A 5 -14.65 7.10 2.22
N GLU A 6 -13.90 6.73 1.20
CA GLU A 6 -14.31 6.69 -0.20
C GLU A 6 -14.93 5.34 -0.58
N GLY A 7 -15.01 4.39 0.37
CA GLY A 7 -15.57 3.06 0.15
C GLY A 7 -14.58 2.07 -0.48
N VAL A 8 -13.31 2.45 -0.66
CA VAL A 8 -12.27 1.56 -1.21
C VAL A 8 -11.90 0.50 -0.17
N THR A 9 -11.82 -0.75 -0.61
CA THR A 9 -11.38 -1.88 0.19
C THR A 9 -10.02 -2.40 -0.30
N PRO A 10 -9.12 -2.82 0.60
CA PRO A 10 -7.83 -3.36 0.19
C PRO A 10 -7.98 -4.74 -0.45
N ASP A 11 -7.21 -4.99 -1.52
CA ASP A 11 -7.11 -6.30 -2.16
C ASP A 11 -6.23 -7.25 -1.32
N ILE A 12 -5.10 -6.75 -0.82
CA ILE A 12 -4.13 -7.49 0.00
C ILE A 12 -3.76 -6.65 1.22
N ILE A 13 -3.66 -7.28 2.39
CA ILE A 13 -3.19 -6.63 3.63
C ILE A 13 -1.92 -7.33 4.08
N ILE A 14 -0.84 -6.57 4.24
CA ILE A 14 0.41 -7.07 4.80
C ILE A 14 0.54 -6.76 6.29
N ASN A 15 1.23 -7.64 7.02
CA ASN A 15 1.51 -7.44 8.43
C ASN A 15 2.58 -6.34 8.60
N PRO A 16 2.33 -5.29 9.43
CA PRO A 16 3.29 -4.22 9.67
C PRO A 16 4.64 -4.70 10.24
N HIS A 17 4.70 -5.86 10.90
CA HIS A 17 5.96 -6.40 11.42
C HIS A 17 6.98 -6.75 10.32
N ALA A 18 6.54 -6.91 9.07
CA ALA A 18 7.41 -7.24 7.94
C ALA A 18 8.29 -6.07 7.49
N ILE A 19 7.98 -4.82 7.86
CA ILE A 19 8.67 -3.62 7.34
C ILE A 19 9.88 -3.22 8.20
N PRO A 20 9.76 -3.00 9.53
CA PRO A 20 10.90 -2.50 10.32
C PRO A 20 12.05 -3.50 10.40
N SER A 21 11.72 -4.80 10.49
CA SER A 21 12.69 -5.88 10.63
C SER A 21 13.54 -6.10 9.38
N ARG A 22 13.00 -5.79 8.19
CA ARG A 22 13.67 -6.00 6.90
C ARG A 22 14.24 -4.71 6.30
N MET A 23 13.96 -3.56 6.91
CA MET A 23 14.42 -2.24 6.47
C MET A 23 14.05 -1.92 5.00
N THR A 24 12.92 -2.44 4.51
CA THR A 24 12.48 -2.28 3.12
C THR A 24 11.65 -1.01 2.92
N ILE A 25 12.28 0.16 3.06
CA ILE A 25 11.59 1.45 2.95
C ILE A 25 11.05 1.73 1.55
N ALA A 26 11.70 1.19 0.50
CA ALA A 26 11.29 1.35 -0.88
C ALA A 26 9.85 0.87 -1.14
N HIS A 27 9.40 -0.17 -0.44
CA HIS A 27 8.01 -0.66 -0.52
C HIS A 27 6.99 0.42 -0.12
N LEU A 28 7.32 1.22 0.90
CA LEU A 28 6.46 2.32 1.33
C LEU A 28 6.49 3.48 0.32
N ILE A 29 7.65 3.77 -0.26
CA ILE A 29 7.81 4.83 -1.27
C ILE A 29 7.02 4.49 -2.55
N GLU A 30 7.12 3.25 -3.02
CA GLU A 30 6.36 2.76 -4.17
C GLU A 30 4.85 2.94 -3.97
N CYS A 31 4.34 2.58 -2.79
CA CYS A 31 2.93 2.74 -2.45
C CYS A 31 2.48 4.21 -2.48
N LEU A 32 3.31 5.14 -2.01
CA LEU A 32 3.01 6.58 -2.07
C LEU A 32 3.00 7.10 -3.50
N LEU A 33 4.04 6.77 -4.28
CA LEU A 33 4.16 7.22 -5.67
C LEU A 33 3.01 6.66 -6.51
N SER A 34 2.72 5.36 -6.38
CA SER A 34 1.62 4.71 -7.10
C SER A 34 0.28 5.37 -6.81
N LYS A 35 0.06 5.81 -5.56
CA LYS A 35 -1.16 6.53 -5.20
C LYS A 35 -1.28 7.88 -5.91
N VAL A 36 -0.20 8.66 -5.94
CA VAL A 36 -0.17 9.92 -6.71
C VAL A 36 -0.42 9.66 -8.20
N SER A 37 0.28 8.68 -8.77
CA SER A 37 0.13 8.26 -10.16
C SER A 37 -1.31 7.87 -10.50
N THR A 38 -2.02 7.16 -9.62
CA THR A 38 -3.44 6.80 -9.85
C THR A 38 -4.38 8.01 -9.81
N LEU A 39 -4.04 9.05 -9.07
CA LEU A 39 -4.87 10.27 -8.96
C LEU A 39 -4.64 11.21 -10.14
N GLU A 40 -3.39 11.36 -10.57
CA GLU A 40 -3.01 12.24 -11.68
C GLU A 40 -3.19 11.57 -13.05
N GLY A 41 -3.29 10.23 -13.09
CA GLY A 41 -3.39 9.46 -14.33
C GLY A 41 -2.07 9.41 -15.12
N MET A 42 -0.93 9.57 -14.43
CA MET A 42 0.41 9.53 -15.01
C MET A 42 1.22 8.33 -14.51
N GLU A 43 2.16 7.86 -15.32
CA GLU A 43 3.14 6.86 -14.90
C GLU A 43 4.21 7.51 -14.02
N GLY A 44 4.37 7.02 -12.79
CA GLY A 44 5.37 7.53 -11.86
C GLY A 44 6.76 6.96 -12.17
N ASP A 45 7.74 7.84 -12.42
CA ASP A 45 9.12 7.42 -12.62
C ASP A 45 9.75 6.91 -11.31
N ALA A 46 10.15 5.64 -11.32
CA ALA A 46 10.83 4.96 -10.22
C ALA A 46 12.26 4.53 -10.60
N THR A 47 12.86 5.16 -11.61
CA THR A 47 14.23 4.88 -12.05
C THR A 47 15.22 5.12 -10.90
N PRO A 48 16.23 4.24 -10.72
CA PRO A 48 17.27 4.46 -9.71
C PRO A 48 18.02 5.79 -9.91
N PHE A 49 18.31 6.47 -8.80
CA PHE A 49 19.12 7.71 -8.74
C PHE A 49 18.53 8.90 -9.52
N THR A 50 17.22 9.14 -9.38
CA THR A 50 16.54 10.33 -9.89
C THR A 50 16.39 11.42 -8.82
N ASP A 51 15.97 12.60 -9.24
CA ASP A 51 15.66 13.73 -8.35
C ASP A 51 14.31 13.60 -7.63
N VAL A 52 13.59 12.48 -7.83
CA VAL A 52 12.30 12.23 -7.18
C VAL A 52 12.53 11.95 -5.69
N THR A 53 11.88 12.74 -4.82
CA THR A 53 12.03 12.63 -3.38
C THR A 53 10.72 12.26 -2.70
N VAL A 54 10.80 11.69 -1.50
CA VAL A 54 9.60 11.39 -0.69
C VAL A 54 8.81 12.66 -0.38
N ASP A 55 9.49 13.78 -0.19
CA ASP A 55 8.85 15.05 0.14
C ASP A 55 8.09 15.64 -1.06
N SER A 56 8.60 15.49 -2.28
CA SER A 56 7.87 15.92 -3.48
C SER A 56 6.58 15.11 -3.66
N VAL A 57 6.64 13.79 -3.50
CA VAL A 57 5.46 12.90 -3.54
C VAL A 57 4.47 13.24 -2.40
N SER A 58 4.99 13.55 -1.21
CA SER A 58 4.17 13.94 -0.05
C SER A 58 3.40 15.24 -0.29
N GLU A 59 3.99 16.18 -1.03
CA GLU A 59 3.33 17.43 -1.41
C GLU A 59 2.23 17.19 -2.45
N LEU A 60 2.49 16.36 -3.46
CA LEU A 60 1.51 15.98 -4.49
C LEU A 60 0.29 15.28 -3.88
N LEU A 61 0.49 14.36 -2.93
CA LEU A 61 -0.62 13.73 -2.19
C LEU A 61 -1.50 14.75 -1.47
N ARG A 62 -0.86 15.73 -0.82
CA ARG A 62 -1.60 16.79 -0.11
C ARG A 62 -2.37 17.70 -1.07
N LYS A 63 -1.84 17.97 -2.27
CA LYS A 63 -2.56 18.73 -3.31
C LYS A 63 -3.86 18.02 -3.73
N HIS A 64 -3.89 16.69 -3.67
CA HIS A 64 -5.08 15.88 -3.95
C HIS A 64 -5.99 15.64 -2.74
N GLY A 65 -5.76 16.33 -1.61
CA GLY A 65 -6.59 16.21 -0.41
C GLY A 65 -6.32 14.98 0.46
N TYR A 66 -5.29 14.18 0.14
CA TYR A 66 -4.86 13.06 0.96
C TYR A 66 -3.85 13.48 2.03
N GLN A 67 -3.65 12.62 3.03
CA GLN A 67 -2.62 12.81 4.04
C GLN A 67 -1.23 12.64 3.42
N SER A 68 -0.29 13.54 3.76
CA SER A 68 1.01 13.65 3.09
C SER A 68 1.91 12.42 3.20
N ARG A 69 1.67 11.52 4.15
CA ARG A 69 2.44 10.27 4.35
C ARG A 69 1.64 9.02 3.96
N GLY A 70 0.53 9.17 3.22
CA GLY A 70 -0.28 8.05 2.72
C GLY A 70 -1.15 7.36 3.77
N PHE A 71 -1.26 7.89 4.98
CA PHE A 71 -2.13 7.35 6.01
C PHE A 71 -3.59 7.74 5.80
N GLU A 72 -4.50 6.79 5.98
CA GLU A 72 -5.93 6.99 5.86
C GLU A 72 -6.71 6.55 7.08
N ILE A 73 -7.87 7.18 7.23
CA ILE A 73 -8.88 6.72 8.17
C ILE A 73 -9.64 5.57 7.52
N MET A 74 -9.60 4.41 8.16
CA MET A 74 -10.40 3.26 7.77
C MET A 74 -11.44 2.92 8.83
N TYR A 75 -12.49 2.22 8.39
CA TYR A 75 -13.58 1.74 9.21
C TYR A 75 -13.58 0.21 9.26
N ASN A 76 -13.98 -0.31 10.41
CA ASN A 76 -14.11 -1.75 10.62
C ASN A 76 -15.29 -2.28 9.80
N GLY A 77 -15.04 -3.24 8.91
CA GLY A 77 -16.09 -3.82 8.05
C GLY A 77 -17.18 -4.61 8.76
N HIS A 78 -16.98 -5.02 10.01
CA HIS A 78 -17.99 -5.71 10.81
C HIS A 78 -18.84 -4.75 11.64
N THR A 79 -18.21 -3.77 12.30
CA THR A 79 -18.90 -2.87 13.25
C THR A 79 -19.22 -1.48 12.70
N GLY A 80 -18.64 -1.11 11.55
CA GLY A 80 -18.70 0.24 11.00
C GLY A 80 -17.91 1.29 11.79
N LYS A 81 -17.32 0.94 12.94
CA LYS A 81 -16.58 1.88 13.77
C LYS A 81 -15.25 2.25 13.13
N LYS A 82 -14.86 3.52 13.28
CA LYS A 82 -13.53 4.02 12.88
C LYS A 82 -12.43 3.24 13.62
N LEU A 83 -11.40 2.82 12.88
CA LEU A 83 -10.22 2.22 13.50
C LEU A 83 -9.47 3.27 14.34
N ARG A 84 -8.95 2.84 15.50
CA ARG A 84 -8.20 3.74 16.39
C ARG A 84 -6.90 4.24 15.77
N ALA A 85 -6.27 3.40 14.96
CA ALA A 85 -5.05 3.74 14.23
C ALA A 85 -5.39 4.23 12.81
N GLN A 86 -4.53 5.07 12.26
CA GLN A 86 -4.53 5.35 10.83
C GLN A 86 -3.81 4.21 10.10
N VAL A 87 -4.31 3.86 8.92
CA VAL A 87 -3.77 2.75 8.12
C VAL A 87 -3.00 3.32 6.95
N PHE A 88 -1.77 2.84 6.77
CA PHE A 88 -1.02 3.14 5.55
C PHE A 88 -1.66 2.38 4.39
N PHE A 89 -2.19 3.10 3.41
CA PHE A 89 -2.98 2.52 2.33
C PHE A 89 -2.68 3.18 0.99
N GLY A 90 -2.41 2.34 -0.01
CA GLY A 90 -2.19 2.73 -1.39
C GLY A 90 -1.94 1.51 -2.28
N PRO A 91 -2.00 1.70 -3.61
CA PRO A 91 -1.75 0.65 -4.58
C PRO A 91 -0.26 0.29 -4.62
N THR A 92 0.04 -0.99 -4.84
CA THR A 92 1.41 -1.51 -4.99
C THR A 92 1.35 -2.75 -5.85
N TYR A 93 2.33 -2.96 -6.73
CA TYR A 93 2.33 -4.11 -7.60
C TYR A 93 2.86 -5.35 -6.89
N TYR A 94 2.08 -6.43 -6.86
CA TYR A 94 2.49 -7.73 -6.33
C TYR A 94 2.67 -8.75 -7.45
N GLN A 95 3.79 -9.49 -7.39
CA GLN A 95 4.07 -10.57 -8.31
C GLN A 95 3.46 -11.88 -7.82
N ARG A 96 2.68 -12.55 -8.69
CA ARG A 96 2.26 -13.94 -8.44
C ARG A 96 3.46 -14.88 -8.61
N LEU A 97 3.80 -15.60 -7.54
CA LEU A 97 4.89 -16.59 -7.57
C LEU A 97 4.42 -17.92 -8.18
N ARG A 98 5.38 -18.70 -8.71
CA ARG A 98 5.11 -19.98 -9.41
C ARG A 98 4.74 -21.13 -8.47
N HIS A 99 5.19 -21.09 -7.22
CA HIS A 99 4.98 -22.19 -6.28
C HIS A 99 3.57 -22.16 -5.69
N MET A 100 2.66 -22.92 -6.30
CA MET A 100 1.28 -23.06 -5.81
C MET A 100 1.18 -24.13 -4.72
N VAL A 101 0.14 -24.05 -3.88
CA VAL A 101 -0.08 -25.00 -2.77
C VAL A 101 -0.39 -26.40 -3.31
N ASP A 102 -1.16 -26.48 -4.39
CA ASP A 102 -1.60 -27.75 -5.00
C ASP A 102 -0.41 -28.63 -5.42
N ASP A 103 0.68 -28.03 -5.88
CA ASP A 103 1.90 -28.74 -6.29
C ASP A 103 2.73 -29.27 -5.11
N LYS A 104 2.41 -28.88 -3.88
CA LYS A 104 3.19 -29.20 -2.67
C LYS A 104 2.50 -30.22 -1.75
N ILE A 105 1.29 -30.66 -2.08
CA ILE A 105 0.57 -31.63 -1.28
C ILE A 105 1.32 -32.97 -1.35
N HIS A 106 1.79 -33.45 -0.21
CA HIS A 106 2.45 -34.74 -0.08
C HIS A 106 1.89 -35.49 1.13
N ALA A 107 1.53 -36.75 0.92
CA ALA A 107 1.15 -37.68 1.97
C ALA A 107 1.88 -39.00 1.74
N ARG A 108 2.40 -39.58 2.83
CA ARG A 108 3.02 -40.91 2.84
C ARG A 108 2.39 -41.70 3.99
N ALA A 109 1.77 -42.83 3.67
CA ALA A 109 1.14 -43.73 4.62
C ALA A 109 2.14 -44.70 5.25
#